data_AF-A0A673W1X7-F1
#
_entry.id   AF-A0A673W1X7-F1
#
_cell.length_a   1.000
_cell.length_b   1.000
_cell.length_c   1.000
_cell.angle_alpha   90.00
_cell.angle_beta   90.00
_cell.angle_gamma   90.00
#
_symmetry.space_group_name_H-M   'P 1'
#
loop_
_entity.id
_entity.type
_entity.pdbx_description
1 polymer ?
#
loop_
_entity_poly.entity_id
_entity_poly.type
_entity_poly.pdbx_seq_one_letter_code
_entity_poly.pdbx_strand_id
1 'polypeptide(L)'
;MLSFLLEGELLSLSVWSVGLGVLVAWLAGLILANTDLFLTKSAPSTLEHLENMELKSTPAADKTFKARSLWEKTGAVLMAVRRPG
;
A
#
# COMPACT_ATOMS: atom_id res chain seq x y z
N MET A 1 9.02 50.63 -23.45
CA MET A 1 7.69 50.42 -22.81
C MET A 1 7.21 48.99 -23.02
N LEU A 2 7.20 48.47 -24.26
CA LEU A 2 6.84 47.06 -24.57
C LEU A 2 7.79 46.01 -23.98
N SER A 3 9.11 46.26 -24.02
CA SER A 3 10.13 45.37 -23.44
C SER A 3 9.93 45.16 -21.94
N PHE A 4 9.88 46.25 -21.16
CA PHE A 4 9.65 46.21 -19.71
C PHE A 4 8.36 45.46 -19.30
N LEU A 5 7.32 45.49 -20.13
CA LEU A 5 6.07 44.77 -19.88
C LEU A 5 6.28 43.26 -20.12
N LEU A 6 6.94 42.89 -21.23
CA LEU A 6 7.26 41.50 -21.56
C LEU A 6 8.20 40.85 -20.53
N GLU A 7 9.22 41.57 -20.06
CA GLU A 7 10.12 41.11 -18.98
C GLU A 7 9.34 40.85 -17.67
N GLY A 8 8.38 41.72 -17.33
CA GLY A 8 7.54 41.54 -16.14
C GLY A 8 6.63 40.30 -16.22
N GLU A 9 6.03 40.04 -17.38
CA GLU A 9 5.19 38.86 -17.60
C GLU A 9 6.01 37.56 -17.60
N LEU A 10 7.22 37.59 -18.18
CA LEU A 10 8.13 36.45 -18.17
C LEU A 10 8.61 36.11 -16.76
N LEU A 11 8.93 37.12 -15.94
CA LEU A 11 9.28 36.92 -14.54
C LEU A 11 8.09 36.36 -13.74
N SER A 12 6.88 36.86 -13.97
CA SER A 12 5.66 36.32 -13.35
C SER A 12 5.45 34.84 -13.70
N LEU A 13 5.45 34.50 -14.99
CA LEU A 13 5.33 33.11 -15.46
C LEU A 13 6.42 32.19 -14.90
N SER A 14 7.65 32.71 -14.76
CA SER A 14 8.77 31.95 -14.20
C SER A 14 8.56 31.64 -12.71
N VAL A 15 8.10 32.60 -11.92
CA VAL A 15 7.81 32.42 -10.49
C VAL A 15 6.65 31.43 -10.29
N TRP A 16 5.60 31.55 -11.11
CA TRP A 16 4.47 30.62 -11.07
C TRP A 16 4.87 29.19 -11.47
N SER A 17 5.75 29.04 -12.47
CA SER A 17 6.23 27.72 -12.91
C SER A 17 7.13 27.06 -11.87
N VAL A 18 8.04 27.81 -11.26
CA VAL A 18 8.91 27.30 -10.18
C VAL A 18 8.09 26.96 -8.94
N GLY A 19 7.12 27.80 -8.57
CA GLY A 19 6.22 27.54 -7.45
C GLY A 19 5.41 26.26 -7.63
N LEU A 20 4.81 26.05 -8.81
CA LEU A 20 4.10 24.81 -9.13
C LEU A 20 5.02 23.59 -9.09
N GLY A 21 6.23 23.71 -9.64
CA GLY A 21 7.20 22.62 -9.68
C GLY A 21 7.61 22.16 -8.27
N VAL A 22 7.89 23.10 -7.36
CA VAL A 22 8.24 22.79 -5.98
C VAL A 22 7.08 22.13 -5.23
N LEU A 23 5.85 22.60 -5.42
CA LEU A 23 4.67 22.00 -4.79
C LEU A 23 4.45 20.55 -5.24
N VAL A 24 4.61 20.27 -6.53
CA VAL A 24 4.49 18.91 -7.07
C VAL A 24 5.60 18.00 -6.54
N ALA A 25 6.84 18.48 -6.54
CA ALA A 25 7.98 17.72 -6.02
C ALA A 25 7.81 17.41 -4.52
N TRP A 26 7.34 18.37 -3.74
CA TRP A 26 7.06 18.20 -2.32
C TRP A 26 5.96 17.16 -2.07
N LEU A 27 4.85 17.24 -2.82
CA LEU A 27 3.74 16.30 -2.69
C LEU A 27 4.14 14.88 -3.11
N ALA A 28 4.92 14.75 -4.18
CA ALA A 28 5.50 13.47 -4.61
C ALA A 28 6.44 12.90 -3.55
N GLY A 29 7.29 13.74 -2.94
CA GLY A 29 8.17 13.35 -1.83
C GLY A 29 7.40 12.86 -0.61
N LEU A 30 6.29 13.51 -0.26
CA LEU A 30 5.41 13.08 0.83
C LEU A 30 4.77 11.71 0.54
N ILE A 31 4.30 11.50 -0.69
CA ILE A 31 3.71 10.21 -1.12
C ILE A 31 4.78 9.10 -1.09
N LEU A 32 5.98 9.37 -1.61
CA LEU A 32 7.09 8.42 -1.66
C LEU A 32 7.65 8.10 -0.27
N ALA A 33 7.70 9.08 0.64
CA ALA A 33 8.09 8.86 2.03
C ALA A 33 7.06 8.01 2.80
N ASN A 34 5.81 7.99 2.34
CA ASN A 34 4.70 7.26 2.96
C ASN A 34 4.15 6.14 2.05
N THR A 35 5.02 5.47 1.28
CA THR A 35 4.61 4.34 0.41
C THR A 35 3.88 3.22 1.17
N ASP A 36 4.13 3.10 2.47
CA ASP A 36 3.43 2.18 3.37
C ASP A 36 1.91 2.44 3.48
N LEU A 37 1.44 3.64 3.12
CA LEU A 37 0.00 3.97 3.04
C LEU A 37 -0.68 3.35 1.82
N PHE A 38 0.07 3.06 0.75
CA PHE A 38 -0.45 2.45 -0.48
C PHE A 38 -0.29 0.93 -0.50
N LEU A 39 0.46 0.36 0.46
CA LEU A 39 0.56 -1.07 0.62
C LEU A 39 -0.74 -1.59 1.25
N THR A 40 -1.34 -2.59 0.60
CA THR A 40 -2.46 -3.34 1.18
C THR A 40 -2.02 -3.90 2.52
N LYS A 41 -2.60 -3.38 3.60
CA LYS A 41 -2.30 -3.85 4.95
C LYS A 41 -2.62 -5.34 5.03
N SER A 42 -1.71 -6.11 5.61
CA SER A 42 -1.91 -7.54 5.85
C SER A 42 -3.22 -7.74 6.60
N ALA A 43 -3.95 -8.78 6.21
CA ALA A 43 -5.16 -9.19 6.91
C ALA A 43 -4.90 -9.33 8.43
N PRO A 44 -5.88 -8.97 9.27
CA PRO A 44 -5.74 -9.05 10.72
C PRO A 44 -5.49 -10.50 11.14
N SER A 45 -4.52 -10.70 12.04
CA SER A 45 -4.17 -12.00 12.61
C SER A 45 -5.10 -12.40 13.77
N THR A 46 -6.37 -11.99 13.70
CA THR A 46 -7.37 -12.33 14.72
C THR A 46 -7.77 -13.80 14.59
N LEU A 47 -8.07 -14.45 15.71
CA LEU A 47 -8.49 -15.86 15.73
C LEU A 47 -9.71 -16.10 14.82
N GLU A 48 -10.72 -15.24 14.89
CA GLU A 48 -11.92 -15.31 14.04
C GLU A 48 -11.61 -15.27 12.54
N HIS A 49 -10.58 -14.50 12.15
CA HIS A 49 -10.14 -14.44 10.77
C HIS A 49 -9.46 -15.75 10.38
N LEU A 50 -8.48 -16.19 11.18
CA LEU A 50 -7.74 -17.44 10.94
C LEU A 50 -8.67 -18.65 10.86
N GLU A 51 -9.68 -18.71 11.72
CA GLU A 51 -10.65 -19.78 11.79
C GLU A 51 -11.47 -19.93 10.50
N ASN A 52 -11.86 -18.79 9.92
CA ASN A 52 -12.67 -18.73 8.72
C ASN A 52 -11.85 -18.77 7.42
N MET A 53 -10.51 -18.73 7.48
CA MET A 53 -9.67 -18.83 6.29
C MET A 53 -9.86 -20.17 5.58
N GLU A 54 -9.98 -20.11 4.25
CA GLU A 54 -9.93 -21.28 3.40
C GLU A 54 -8.47 -21.65 3.11
N LEU A 55 -8.13 -22.88 3.44
CA LEU A 55 -6.82 -23.45 3.22
C LEU A 55 -6.89 -24.38 2.03
N LYS A 56 -5.99 -24.17 1.08
CA LYS A 56 -5.82 -25.07 -0.05
C LYS A 56 -4.80 -26.14 0.31
N SER A 57 -5.17 -27.40 0.13
CA SER A 57 -4.22 -28.50 0.24
C SER A 57 -3.16 -28.42 -0.85
N THR A 58 -2.00 -29.03 -0.61
CA THR A 58 -0.86 -29.11 -1.55
C THR A 58 -1.35 -29.57 -2.93
N PRO A 59 -0.71 -29.18 -4.05
CA PRO A 59 -1.25 -29.32 -5.42
C PRO A 59 -1.76 -30.71 -5.80
N ALA A 60 -1.31 -31.75 -5.11
CA ALA A 60 -1.76 -33.12 -5.30
C ALA A 60 -3.21 -33.41 -4.85
N ALA A 61 -3.81 -32.58 -4.00
CA ALA A 61 -5.08 -32.91 -3.34
C ALA A 61 -6.26 -31.98 -3.67
N ASP A 62 -6.02 -30.85 -4.35
CA ASP A 62 -6.97 -29.83 -4.86
C ASP A 62 -8.25 -29.60 -4.02
N LYS A 63 -8.15 -29.77 -2.70
CA LYS A 63 -9.24 -29.63 -1.73
C LYS A 63 -9.03 -28.35 -0.96
N THR A 64 -10.06 -27.52 -0.91
CA THR A 64 -10.17 -26.40 0.01
C THR A 64 -10.95 -26.82 1.25
N PHE A 65 -10.50 -26.37 2.41
CA PHE A 65 -11.18 -26.59 3.68
C PHE A 65 -10.98 -25.39 4.61
N LYS A 66 -11.94 -25.15 5.52
CA LYS A 66 -11.79 -24.11 6.55
C LYS A 66 -10.73 -24.51 7.56
N ALA A 67 -9.92 -23.56 8.01
CA ALA A 67 -8.92 -23.76 9.05
C ALA A 67 -9.50 -24.35 10.34
N ARG A 68 -10.69 -23.89 10.77
CA ARG A 68 -11.42 -24.44 11.93
C ARG A 68 -11.52 -25.96 11.92
N SER A 69 -11.81 -26.51 10.74
CA SER A 69 -12.06 -27.95 10.59
C SER A 69 -10.82 -28.81 10.83
N LEU A 70 -9.61 -28.27 10.64
CA LEU A 70 -8.38 -28.97 10.98
C LEU A 70 -8.14 -28.98 12.50
N TRP A 71 -8.33 -27.85 13.17
CA TRP A 71 -8.19 -27.79 14.62
C TRP A 71 -9.15 -28.77 15.31
N GLU A 72 -10.43 -28.75 14.93
CA GLU A 72 -11.46 -29.59 15.55
C GLU A 72 -11.25 -31.09 15.28
N LYS A 73 -10.78 -31.47 14.09
CA LYS A 73 -10.63 -32.88 13.70
C LYS A 73 -9.29 -33.50 14.12
N THR A 74 -8.21 -32.73 14.07
CA THR A 74 -6.85 -33.27 14.26
C THR A 74 -6.07 -32.56 15.37
N GLY A 75 -6.61 -31.51 15.98
CA GLY A 75 -5.88 -30.68 16.95
C GLY A 75 -4.78 -29.85 16.31
N ALA A 76 -4.85 -29.62 14.98
CA ALA A 76 -3.83 -28.85 14.28
C ALA A 76 -3.81 -27.39 14.76
N VAL A 77 -2.60 -26.89 15.05
CA VAL A 77 -2.37 -25.49 15.41
C VAL A 77 -1.97 -24.72 14.15
N LEU A 78 -2.71 -23.64 13.86
CA LEU A 78 -2.40 -22.72 12.78
C LEU A 78 -1.73 -21.47 13.31
N MET A 79 -0.62 -21.09 12.69
CA MET A 79 0.12 -19.88 13.03
C MET A 79 0.30 -19.02 11.79
N ALA A 80 -0.17 -17.77 11.85
CA ALA A 80 0.17 -16.77 10.84
C ALA A 80 1.49 -16.11 11.22
N VAL A 81 2.54 -16.42 10.47
CA VAL A 81 3.86 -15.80 10.65
C VAL A 81 4.03 -14.70 9.61
N ARG A 82 4.29 -13.48 10.08
CA ARG A 82 4.69 -12.37 9.21
C ARG A 82 6.18 -12.48 8.94
N ARG A 83 6.61 -12.30 7.69
CA ARG A 83 8.05 -12.17 7.41
C ARG A 83 8.56 -10.87 8.05
N PRO A 84 9.71 -10.88 8.72
CA PRO A 84 10.42 -9.65 9.05
C PRO A 84 10.95 -9.03 7.75
N GLY A 85 10.60 -7.76 7.48
CA GLY A 85 10.96 -7.03 6.27
C GLY A 85 9.90 -6.03 5.87
#